data_AF-A0A1A2LT52-F1
#
_entry.id   AF-A0A1A2LT52-F1
#
_cell.length_a   1.000
_cell.length_b   1.000
_cell.length_c   1.000
_cell.angle_alpha   90.00
_cell.angle_beta   90.00
_cell.angle_gamma   90.00
#
_symmetry.space_group_name_H-M   'P 1'
#
loop_
_entity.id
_entity.type
_entity.pdbx_description
1 polymer ?
#
loop_
_entity_poly.entity_id
_entity_poly.type
_entity_poly.pdbx_seq_one_letter_code
_entity_poly.pdbx_strand_id
1 'polypeptide(L)'
;MVSLLVHAVLGLSVIGWIVAANPKVFARPAGGPLFSPLECVYYVVGIASVALGWYFNVTYVQEYSHGSTNPLWGEHGSWAEYIRLMFTNPAADSASQDYTIANVVLLPLFTIVDGYRRGLKHPWLYFVSSLFTSFAFAFAFYFATIERQRRHEQARQTVDA
;
A
#
# COMPACT_ATOMS: atom_id res chain seq x y z
N MET A 1 4.20 -20.92 0.06
CA MET A 1 3.05 -20.66 -0.84
C MET A 1 1.79 -20.25 -0.10
N VAL A 2 1.33 -20.98 0.93
CA VAL A 2 0.14 -20.61 1.72
C VAL A 2 0.25 -19.20 2.32
N SER A 3 1.41 -18.84 2.86
CA SER A 3 1.66 -17.48 3.40
C SER A 3 1.40 -16.38 2.37
N LEU A 4 1.85 -16.55 1.12
CA LEU A 4 1.62 -15.60 0.04
C LEU A 4 0.14 -15.49 -0.31
N LEU A 5 -0.59 -16.61 -0.40
CA LEU A 5 -2.03 -16.57 -0.65
C LEU A 5 -2.80 -15.83 0.46
N VAL A 6 -2.42 -16.06 1.72
CA VAL A 6 -2.98 -15.32 2.86
C VAL A 6 -2.70 -13.81 2.74
N HIS A 7 -1.48 -13.42 2.37
CA HIS A 7 -1.15 -12.00 2.13
C HIS A 7 -1.98 -11.40 0.99
N ALA A 8 -2.17 -12.12 -0.12
CA ALA A 8 -2.99 -11.66 -1.23
C ALA A 8 -4.44 -11.41 -0.81
N VAL A 9 -5.04 -12.36 -0.07
CA VAL A 9 -6.42 -12.23 0.42
C VAL A 9 -6.54 -11.05 1.39
N LEU A 10 -5.59 -10.90 2.33
CA LEU A 10 -5.58 -9.78 3.27
C LEU A 10 -5.42 -8.44 2.55
N GLY A 11 -4.51 -8.35 1.58
CA GLY A 11 -4.31 -7.15 0.78
C GLY A 11 -5.57 -6.72 0.02
N LEU A 12 -6.20 -7.67 -0.69
CA LEU A 12 -7.46 -7.41 -1.40
C LEU A 12 -8.59 -7.02 -0.45
N SER A 13 -8.67 -7.66 0.73
CA SER A 13 -9.68 -7.36 1.75
C SER A 13 -9.52 -5.95 2.31
N VAL A 14 -8.29 -5.51 2.58
CA VAL A 14 -8.00 -4.15 3.07
C VAL A 14 -8.33 -3.10 2.00
N ILE A 15 -7.95 -3.34 0.74
CA ILE A 15 -8.32 -2.45 -0.38
C ILE A 15 -9.85 -2.37 -0.50
N GLY A 16 -10.54 -3.52 -0.48
CA GLY A 16 -11.98 -3.61 -0.53
C GLY A 16 -12.64 -2.83 0.61
N TRP A 17 -12.12 -2.92 1.83
CA TRP A 17 -12.62 -2.17 2.98
C TRP A 17 -12.43 -0.67 2.81
N ILE A 18 -11.26 -0.21 2.35
CA ILE A 18 -11.01 1.21 2.07
C ILE A 18 -12.06 1.75 1.08
N VAL A 19 -12.29 1.03 -0.02
CA VAL A 19 -13.25 1.43 -1.06
C VAL A 19 -14.68 1.44 -0.52
N ALA A 20 -15.09 0.35 0.16
CA ALA A 20 -16.44 0.20 0.71
C ALA A 20 -16.76 1.22 1.81
N ALA A 21 -15.77 1.62 2.62
CA ALA A 21 -15.94 2.62 3.66
C ALA A 21 -16.06 4.05 3.09
N ASN A 22 -15.51 4.31 1.90
CA ASN A 22 -15.40 5.63 1.29
C ASN A 22 -16.17 5.75 -0.05
N PRO A 23 -17.46 5.35 -0.13
CA PRO A 23 -18.16 5.26 -1.41
C PRO A 23 -18.32 6.61 -2.11
N LYS A 24 -18.41 7.71 -1.34
CA LYS A 24 -18.48 9.07 -1.90
C LYS A 24 -17.17 9.50 -2.57
N VAL A 25 -16.03 9.03 -2.08
CA VAL A 25 -14.71 9.35 -2.63
C VAL A 25 -14.48 8.53 -3.89
N PHE A 26 -14.85 7.25 -3.87
CA PHE A 26 -14.68 6.34 -5.02
C PHE A 26 -15.81 6.44 -6.05
N ALA A 27 -16.82 7.27 -5.82
CA ALA A 27 -17.83 7.61 -6.80
C ALA A 27 -17.19 8.27 -8.03
N ARG A 28 -17.95 8.38 -9.12
CA ARG A 28 -17.54 9.16 -10.29
C ARG A 28 -17.61 10.66 -9.94
N PRO A 29 -16.53 11.44 -10.13
CA PRO A 29 -16.60 12.90 -9.99
C PRO A 29 -17.62 13.51 -10.96
N ALA A 30 -18.37 14.51 -10.51
CA ALA A 30 -19.32 15.22 -11.35
C ALA A 30 -18.56 16.07 -12.40
N GLY A 31 -18.93 15.93 -13.67
CA GLY A 31 -18.24 16.61 -14.78
C GLY A 31 -16.86 16.03 -15.08
N GLY A 32 -16.71 15.39 -16.24
CA GLY A 32 -15.42 14.92 -16.75
C GLY A 32 -15.18 13.39 -16.71
N PRO A 33 -13.92 12.97 -16.93
CA PRO A 33 -13.56 11.55 -17.04
C PRO A 33 -13.60 10.83 -15.69
N LEU A 34 -13.76 9.51 -15.72
CA LEU A 34 -13.82 8.68 -14.51
C LEU A 34 -12.53 8.74 -13.67
N PHE A 35 -11.39 8.87 -14.35
CA PHE A 35 -10.06 9.01 -13.75
C PHE A 35 -9.33 10.20 -14.37
N SER A 36 -8.57 10.93 -13.58
CA SER A 36 -7.62 11.92 -14.10
C SER A 36 -6.35 11.22 -14.62
N PRO A 37 -5.57 11.87 -15.51
CA PRO A 37 -4.28 11.33 -15.92
C PRO A 37 -3.36 11.02 -14.73
N LEU A 38 -3.41 11.85 -13.68
CA LEU A 38 -2.60 11.66 -12.47
C LEU A 38 -3.08 10.45 -11.64
N GLU A 39 -4.40 10.24 -11.50
CA GLU A 39 -4.94 9.01 -10.88
C GLU A 39 -4.43 7.76 -11.62
N CYS A 40 -4.46 7.78 -12.96
CA CYS A 40 -3.97 6.67 -13.77
C CYS A 40 -2.48 6.39 -13.52
N VAL A 41 -1.64 7.43 -13.44
CA VAL A 41 -0.21 7.28 -13.12
C VAL A 41 -0.03 6.61 -11.77
N TYR A 42 -0.75 7.07 -10.73
CA TYR A 42 -0.67 6.45 -9.40
C TYR A 42 -1.10 4.99 -9.42
N TYR A 43 -2.22 4.64 -10.06
CA TYR A 43 -2.64 3.24 -10.14
C TYR A 43 -1.65 2.37 -10.90
N VAL A 44 -1.10 2.85 -12.02
CA VAL A 44 -0.10 2.10 -12.81
C VAL A 44 1.17 1.86 -11.98
N VAL A 45 1.71 2.90 -11.34
CA VAL A 45 2.91 2.78 -10.49
C VAL A 45 2.63 1.84 -9.31
N GLY A 46 1.46 1.98 -8.67
CA GLY A 46 1.05 1.11 -7.56
C GLY A 46 0.98 -0.35 -7.98
N ILE A 47 0.25 -0.67 -9.06
CA ILE A 47 0.09 -2.03 -9.57
C ILE A 47 1.45 -2.63 -9.97
N ALA A 48 2.28 -1.86 -10.68
CA ALA A 48 3.63 -2.30 -11.06
C ALA A 48 4.48 -2.63 -9.83
N SER A 49 4.38 -1.82 -8.76
CA SER A 49 5.11 -2.08 -7.51
C SER A 49 4.68 -3.37 -6.83
N VAL A 50 3.37 -3.71 -6.85
CA VAL A 50 2.85 -4.96 -6.30
C VAL A 50 3.36 -6.13 -7.12
N ALA A 51 3.31 -6.05 -8.46
CA ALA A 51 3.79 -7.11 -9.34
C ALA A 51 5.29 -7.41 -9.13
N LEU A 52 6.12 -6.37 -9.06
CA LEU A 52 7.56 -6.51 -8.79
C LEU A 52 7.83 -7.06 -7.38
N GLY A 53 7.17 -6.50 -6.37
CA GLY A 53 7.29 -6.99 -4.98
C GLY A 53 6.88 -8.46 -4.86
N TRP A 54 5.82 -8.86 -5.56
CA TRP A 54 5.36 -10.24 -5.56
C TRP A 54 6.36 -11.20 -6.20
N TYR A 55 6.96 -10.80 -7.32
CA TYR A 55 8.02 -11.58 -7.95
C TYR A 55 9.15 -11.86 -6.95
N PHE A 56 9.68 -10.83 -6.29
CA PHE A 56 10.75 -11.00 -5.31
C PHE A 56 10.33 -11.83 -4.08
N ASN A 57 9.10 -11.66 -3.59
CA ASN A 57 8.58 -12.44 -2.46
C ASN A 57 8.41 -13.92 -2.81
N VAL A 58 7.97 -14.23 -4.04
CA VAL A 58 7.87 -15.60 -4.55
C VAL A 58 9.25 -16.23 -4.66
N THR A 59 10.22 -15.53 -5.27
CA THR A 59 11.61 -15.98 -5.38
C THR A 59 12.20 -16.27 -4.00
N TYR A 60 12.03 -15.34 -3.04
CA TYR A 60 12.49 -15.54 -1.66
C TYR A 60 11.89 -16.80 -1.04
N VAL A 61 10.56 -16.98 -1.11
CA VAL A 61 9.94 -18.18 -0.54
C VAL A 61 10.42 -19.46 -1.25
N GLN A 62 10.61 -19.43 -2.57
CA GLN A 62 11.10 -20.58 -3.32
C GLN A 62 12.53 -20.97 -2.94
N GLU A 63 13.42 -19.98 -2.77
CA GLU A 63 14.84 -20.21 -2.49
C GLU A 63 15.10 -20.53 -1.01
N TYR A 64 14.37 -19.90 -0.08
CA TYR A 64 14.68 -19.95 1.35
C TYR A 64 13.79 -20.90 2.15
N SER A 65 12.59 -21.29 1.70
CA SER A 65 11.65 -22.06 2.56
C SER A 65 11.98 -23.55 2.73
N HIS A 66 13.09 -24.05 2.20
CA HIS A 66 13.49 -25.45 2.32
C HIS A 66 13.81 -25.82 3.77
N GLY A 67 12.99 -26.70 4.38
CA GLY A 67 13.15 -27.09 5.78
C GLY A 67 12.48 -26.17 6.79
N SER A 68 11.74 -25.16 6.31
CA SER A 68 10.97 -24.26 7.17
C SER A 68 9.89 -24.99 7.97
N THR A 69 9.84 -24.74 9.27
CA THR A 69 8.75 -25.21 10.14
C THR A 69 7.84 -24.07 10.61
N ASN A 70 8.25 -22.80 10.42
CA ASN A 70 7.52 -21.65 10.91
C ASN A 70 7.66 -20.42 9.97
N PRO A 71 6.54 -19.81 9.52
CA PRO A 71 6.59 -18.66 8.61
C PRO A 71 6.97 -17.33 9.27
N LEU A 72 6.98 -17.24 10.60
CA LEU A 72 7.21 -16.00 11.34
C LEU A 72 8.63 -15.88 11.89
N TRP A 73 9.23 -16.98 12.37
CA TRP A 73 10.55 -16.97 13.02
C TRP A 73 11.41 -18.19 12.64
N GLY A 74 12.70 -18.09 12.94
CA GLY A 74 13.70 -19.11 12.61
C GLY A 74 14.36 -18.89 11.25
N GLU A 75 15.28 -19.77 10.88
CA GLU A 75 15.90 -19.78 9.55
C GLU A 75 15.00 -20.56 8.58
N HIS A 76 15.19 -20.36 7.29
CA HIS A 76 14.46 -21.00 6.19
C HIS A 76 13.13 -20.34 5.81
N GLY A 77 13.16 -19.17 5.19
CA GLY A 77 12.00 -18.55 4.54
C GLY A 77 11.00 -17.88 5.49
N SER A 78 11.44 -17.55 6.71
CA SER A 78 10.62 -16.88 7.72
C SER A 78 10.65 -15.35 7.56
N TRP A 79 9.64 -14.67 8.10
CA TRP A 79 9.63 -13.20 8.14
C TRP A 79 10.85 -12.62 8.89
N ALA A 80 11.28 -13.25 9.99
CA ALA A 80 12.45 -12.80 10.73
C ALA A 80 13.74 -12.89 9.89
N GLU A 81 13.90 -13.95 9.09
CA GLU A 81 15.02 -14.08 8.18
C GLU A 81 14.95 -13.06 7.03
N TYR A 82 13.77 -12.84 6.45
CA TYR A 82 13.56 -11.79 5.44
C TYR A 82 14.03 -10.42 5.95
N ILE A 83 13.63 -10.04 7.17
CA ILE A 83 14.06 -8.78 7.79
C ILE A 83 15.57 -8.78 8.04
N ARG A 84 16.17 -9.88 8.52
CA ARG A 84 17.63 -9.96 8.70
C ARG A 84 18.38 -9.74 7.39
N LEU A 85 17.89 -10.29 6.27
CA LEU A 85 18.49 -10.13 4.95
C LEU A 85 18.42 -8.68 4.43
N MET A 86 17.39 -7.93 4.82
CA MET A 86 17.31 -6.49 4.53
C MET A 86 18.44 -5.66 5.17
N PHE A 87 19.10 -6.18 6.21
CA PHE A 87 20.16 -5.50 6.96
C PHE A 87 21.50 -6.26 6.91
N THR A 88 21.84 -6.84 5.76
CA THR A 88 23.03 -7.70 5.64
C THR A 88 24.34 -6.95 5.42
N ASN A 89 24.30 -5.66 5.04
CA ASN A 89 25.48 -4.85 4.78
C ASN A 89 25.13 -3.35 4.81
N PRO A 90 26.10 -2.42 4.94
CA PRO A 90 25.82 -0.99 5.09
C PRO A 90 24.99 -0.34 3.97
N ALA A 91 25.10 -0.82 2.73
CA ALA A 91 24.29 -0.29 1.63
C ALA A 91 22.83 -0.75 1.74
N ALA A 92 22.61 -2.01 2.11
CA ALA A 92 21.28 -2.55 2.40
C ALA A 92 20.68 -1.88 3.65
N ASP A 93 21.49 -1.68 4.70
CA ASP A 93 21.06 -1.01 5.94
C ASP A 93 20.53 0.39 5.67
N SER A 94 21.24 1.17 4.86
CA SER A 94 20.85 2.53 4.45
C SER A 94 19.47 2.54 3.79
N ALA A 95 19.25 1.70 2.78
CA ALA A 95 17.97 1.63 2.08
C ALA A 95 16.84 1.09 2.98
N SER A 96 17.12 0.08 3.79
CA SER A 96 16.14 -0.58 4.66
C SER A 96 15.73 0.30 5.84
N GLN A 97 16.64 1.12 6.36
CA GLN A 97 16.35 2.11 7.39
C GLN A 97 15.39 3.18 6.86
N ASP A 98 15.67 3.75 5.69
CA ASP A 98 14.77 4.72 5.04
C ASP A 98 13.38 4.12 4.78
N TYR A 99 13.34 2.92 4.21
CA TYR A 99 12.09 2.17 4.00
C TYR A 99 11.31 1.98 5.31
N THR A 100 11.99 1.58 6.37
CA THR A 100 11.35 1.29 7.67
C THR A 100 10.76 2.56 8.28
N ILE A 101 11.53 3.66 8.31
CA ILE A 101 11.04 4.94 8.84
C ILE A 101 9.89 5.46 7.99
N ALA A 102 10.03 5.42 6.67
CA ALA A 102 8.98 5.91 5.78
C ALA A 102 7.69 5.09 5.91
N ASN A 103 7.78 3.76 6.01
CA ASN A 103 6.61 2.89 6.05
C ASN A 103 5.95 2.80 7.44
N VAL A 104 6.75 2.66 8.50
CA VAL A 104 6.22 2.38 9.85
C VAL A 104 5.98 3.65 10.67
N VAL A 105 6.66 4.75 10.32
CA VAL A 105 6.50 6.03 11.04
C VAL A 105 5.79 7.07 10.17
N LEU A 106 6.35 7.42 9.02
CA LEU A 106 5.83 8.55 8.24
C LEU A 106 4.50 8.24 7.56
N LEU A 107 4.37 7.08 6.89
CA LEU A 107 3.14 6.69 6.20
C LEU A 107 1.91 6.68 7.11
N PRO A 108 1.90 6.03 8.30
CA PRO A 108 0.74 6.07 9.18
C PRO A 108 0.48 7.49 9.68
N LEU A 109 1.49 8.24 10.12
CA LEU A 109 1.29 9.62 10.58
C LEU A 109 0.67 10.49 9.48
N PHE A 110 1.22 10.43 8.28
CA PHE A 110 0.75 11.21 7.14
C PHE A 110 -0.66 10.81 6.73
N THR A 111 -0.90 9.53 6.42
CA THR A 111 -2.20 9.06 5.92
C THR A 111 -3.30 9.24 6.94
N ILE A 112 -3.04 8.98 8.23
CA ILE A 112 -4.04 9.12 9.30
C ILE A 112 -4.40 10.59 9.49
N VAL A 113 -3.41 11.47 9.69
CA VAL A 113 -3.66 12.88 9.98
C VAL A 113 -4.28 13.59 8.77
N ASP A 114 -3.70 13.44 7.58
CA ASP A 114 -4.24 14.08 6.36
C ASP A 114 -5.57 13.46 5.96
N GLY A 115 -5.75 12.14 6.10
CA GLY A 115 -6.97 11.46 5.72
C GLY A 115 -8.16 11.88 6.58
N TYR A 116 -7.97 12.02 7.89
CA TYR A 116 -9.04 12.55 8.76
C TYR A 116 -9.34 14.03 8.47
N ARG A 117 -8.32 14.86 8.16
CA ARG A 117 -8.53 16.26 7.76
C ARG A 117 -9.35 16.38 6.48
N ARG A 118 -9.26 15.41 5.57
CA ARG A 118 -10.03 15.34 4.32
C ARG A 118 -11.39 14.64 4.46
N GLY A 119 -11.74 14.16 5.65
CA GLY A 119 -12.98 13.45 5.91
C GLY A 119 -13.02 12.00 5.37
N LEU A 120 -11.86 11.37 5.16
CA LEU A 120 -11.78 9.95 4.83
C LEU A 120 -12.16 9.08 6.03
N LYS A 121 -12.86 7.98 5.78
CA LYS A 121 -13.15 6.94 6.78
C LYS A 121 -12.01 5.94 6.85
N HIS A 122 -11.58 5.62 8.07
CA HIS A 122 -10.52 4.64 8.38
C HIS A 122 -9.21 4.84 7.60
N PRO A 123 -8.61 6.05 7.59
CA PRO A 123 -7.38 6.33 6.84
C PRO A 123 -6.16 5.51 7.32
N TRP A 124 -6.17 4.97 8.53
CA TRP A 124 -5.14 4.03 9.00
C TRP A 124 -5.05 2.75 8.16
N LEU A 125 -6.10 2.40 7.41
CA LEU A 125 -6.09 1.25 6.51
C LEU A 125 -5.08 1.40 5.36
N TYR A 126 -4.67 2.62 4.99
CA TYR A 126 -3.60 2.81 3.99
C TYR A 126 -2.26 2.29 4.52
N PHE A 127 -1.93 2.55 5.79
CA PHE A 127 -0.78 1.92 6.44
C PHE A 127 -0.94 0.40 6.50
N VAL A 128 -2.11 -0.11 6.91
CA VAL A 128 -2.33 -1.56 6.94
C VAL A 128 -2.21 -2.21 5.55
N SER A 129 -2.60 -1.50 4.49
CA SER A 129 -2.44 -1.98 3.12
C SER A 129 -0.97 -2.18 2.75
N SER A 130 -0.05 -1.37 3.29
CA SER A 130 1.39 -1.48 3.00
C SER A 130 2.00 -2.76 3.54
N LEU A 131 1.39 -3.37 4.56
CA LEU A 131 1.83 -4.64 5.15
C LEU A 131 1.53 -5.85 4.26
N PHE A 132 0.54 -5.76 3.37
CA PHE A 132 0.06 -6.89 2.57
C PHE A 132 0.25 -6.71 1.06
N THR A 133 0.49 -5.49 0.60
CA THR A 133 0.68 -5.17 -0.82
C THR A 133 2.14 -4.79 -1.07
N SER A 134 2.44 -3.51 -1.03
CA SER A 134 3.79 -2.95 -0.96
C SER A 134 3.71 -1.55 -0.33
N PHE A 135 4.82 -1.07 0.20
CA PHE A 135 4.98 0.31 0.64
C PHE A 135 4.60 1.33 -0.44
N ALA A 136 5.09 1.12 -1.67
CA ALA A 136 4.84 2.03 -2.78
C ALA A 136 3.35 2.01 -3.21
N PHE A 137 2.71 0.85 -3.18
CA PHE A 137 1.28 0.74 -3.49
C PHE A 137 0.44 1.52 -2.49
N ALA A 138 0.72 1.43 -1.19
CA ALA A 138 -0.03 2.15 -0.17
C ALA A 138 0.02 3.68 -0.39
N PHE A 139 1.21 4.22 -0.70
CA PHE A 139 1.37 5.62 -1.07
C PHE A 139 0.62 5.97 -2.34
N ALA A 140 0.81 5.20 -3.41
CA ALA A 140 0.15 5.43 -4.69
C ALA A 140 -1.38 5.39 -4.56
N PHE A 141 -1.91 4.44 -3.79
CA PHE A 141 -3.34 4.31 -3.56
C PHE A 141 -3.88 5.48 -2.72
N TYR A 142 -3.14 5.92 -1.71
CA TYR A 142 -3.49 7.12 -0.95
C TYR A 142 -3.48 8.38 -1.84
N PHE A 143 -2.46 8.55 -2.68
CA PHE A 143 -2.35 9.67 -3.61
C PHE A 143 -3.48 9.70 -4.63
N ALA A 144 -3.84 8.56 -5.21
CA ALA A 144 -5.00 8.44 -6.07
C ALA A 144 -6.29 8.84 -5.32
N THR A 145 -6.41 8.46 -4.06
CA THR A 145 -7.60 8.76 -3.25
C THR A 145 -7.71 10.25 -2.93
N ILE A 146 -6.63 10.92 -2.51
CA ILE A 146 -6.66 12.36 -2.22
C ILE A 146 -6.85 13.20 -3.49
N GLU A 147 -6.31 12.75 -4.63
CA GLU A 147 -6.55 13.39 -5.93
C GLU A 147 -8.04 13.28 -6.31
N ARG A 148 -8.64 12.11 -6.08
CA ARG A 148 -10.06 11.90 -6.31
C ARG A 148 -10.93 12.77 -5.40
N GLN A 149 -10.58 12.86 -4.11
CA GLN A 149 -11.26 13.74 -3.15
C GLN A 149 -11.18 15.22 -3.59
N ARG A 150 -9.99 15.68 -4.00
CA ARG A 150 -9.77 17.03 -4.54
C ARG A 150 -10.69 17.32 -5.73
N ARG A 151 -10.85 16.36 -6.65
CA ARG A 151 -11.76 16.49 -7.80
C ARG A 151 -13.23 16.61 -7.37
N HIS A 152 -13.65 15.86 -6.35
CA HIS A 152 -15.00 15.99 -5.79
C HIS A 152 -15.25 17.33 -5.10
N GLU A 153 -14.22 17.93 -4.50
CA GLU A 153 -14.31 19.26 -3.90
C GLU A 153 -14.39 20.35 -4.97
N GLN A 154 -13.57 20.28 -6.02
CA GLN A 154 -13.64 21.20 -7.16
C GLN A 154 -14.99 21.17 -7.87
N ALA A 155 -15.51 19.97 -8.13
CA ALA A 155 -16.80 19.83 -8.80
C ALA A 155 -17.96 20.40 -7.96
N ARG A 156 -17.86 20.37 -6.63
CA ARG A 156 -18.84 21.02 -5.73
C ARG A 156 -18.75 22.54 -5.81
N GLN A 157 -17.54 23.09 -5.76
CA GLN A 157 -17.32 24.54 -5.89
C GLN A 157 -17.84 25.10 -7.22
N THR A 158 -17.71 24.36 -8.32
CA THR A 158 -18.25 24.80 -9.63
C THR A 158 -19.77 24.78 -9.72
N VAL A 159 -20.47 24.05 -8.85
CA VAL A 159 -21.95 24.02 -8.81
C VAL A 159 -22.50 25.19 -7.98
N ASP A 160 -21.75 25.65 -6.97
CA ASP A 160 -22.17 26.72 -6.06
C ASP A 160 -21.80 28.14 -6.57
N ALA A 161 -21.13 28.26 -7.73
CA ALA A 161 -20.70 29.51 -8.36
C ALA A 161 -21.61 29.91 -9.53
#